data_AF-A0A4P8TIN4-F1
#
_entry.id   AF-A0A4P8TIN4-F1
#
_cell.length_a   1.000
_cell.length_b   1.000
_cell.length_c   1.000
_cell.angle_alpha   90.00
_cell.angle_beta   90.00
_cell.angle_gamma   90.00
#
_symmetry.space_group_name_H-M   'P 1'
#
loop_
_entity.id
_entity.type
_entity.pdbx_description
1 polymer ?
#
loop_
_entity_poly.entity_id
_entity_poly.type
_entity_poly.pdbx_seq_one_letter_code
_entity_poly.pdbx_strand_id
1 'polypeptide(L)'
;MTSTSARAASDRIIWVDCEMTGLDKQNDALIEIAVLVTDADLNILGEGVDVVVKPPAGALDGMDPFVVTMHTTSGLIDELDGGMSMREAEELCLAYVKEHCPEPGKAPLAGNSVGTDRAFLDRDVPEFASWLSYRTIDVSSLKELAKRWFPRVYYNVPKKHGGHRALADIRESIQELKYYRQVLFVADPGPTTAQAQEASRAFELPAGSVAAPVEAARPPRTPWLDAPAHRTWLEGEGDDLLLFGSESVREDGGFAWLDENGEPDLSRPSELWITCRMTHCFSLGHLLGRPDFGRFADHGIAALTGVFRDREHGGWFAAVEGGKVVDDTKQAYAHAFVVLAAASATAAGRPGAAALLDEALEVLDAKFFDAEARLSVDTFDRTFTDLEDYRGINANMHTVEALLAAADVTGDRRWLDRAVGIATRAIDEFARANDWALPEHFDTDWNPLLEYNADEPNHPFRPYGATIGHWIEWARLVLQARSALIAADGEAPEWMLEAATALMEKSAATFGLDGAPGFVYTVDWDGKPVAQERMHWVAAEAVGAAAVMYRVTGDPVWAERYEQWWEYVSTYLLDAEGGSWFHELDADNEVQGVTWPGKPDIYHAFQATIIPRLPVAPAMAEALREGLLDSQV
;
A
#
# COMPACT_ATOMS: atom_id res chain seq x y z
N MET A 1 -4.16 3.30 -40.27
CA MET A 1 -3.25 2.19 -40.55
C MET A 1 -2.89 1.58 -39.22
N THR A 2 -3.35 0.35 -39.00
CA THR A 2 -3.29 -0.39 -37.73
C THR A 2 -1.85 -0.70 -37.36
N SER A 3 -1.41 -0.21 -36.21
CA SER A 3 -0.18 -0.65 -35.56
C SER A 3 -0.42 -2.04 -34.97
N THR A 4 -0.13 -3.09 -35.74
CA THR A 4 0.07 -4.44 -35.21
C THR A 4 1.42 -4.47 -34.51
N SER A 5 1.47 -3.86 -33.33
CA SER A 5 2.47 -4.21 -32.32
C SER A 5 2.26 -5.68 -31.98
N ALA A 6 3.26 -6.52 -32.21
CA ALA A 6 3.20 -7.93 -31.83
C ALA A 6 2.99 -8.01 -30.31
N ARG A 7 1.78 -8.40 -29.89
CA ARG A 7 1.45 -8.64 -28.48
C ARG A 7 2.44 -9.66 -27.90
N ALA A 8 2.78 -9.48 -26.63
CA ALA A 8 3.87 -10.20 -25.98
C ALA A 8 3.59 -11.70 -25.89
N ALA A 9 4.65 -12.50 -25.72
CA ALA A 9 4.54 -13.95 -25.52
C ALA A 9 3.70 -14.33 -24.28
N SER A 10 3.50 -13.39 -23.34
CA SER A 10 2.64 -13.52 -22.16
C SER A 10 1.16 -13.71 -22.48
N ASP A 11 0.70 -13.30 -23.68
CA ASP A 11 -0.73 -13.25 -24.02
C ASP A 11 -1.20 -14.49 -24.81
N ARG A 12 -0.37 -15.55 -24.82
CA ARG A 12 -0.61 -16.76 -25.61
C ARG A 12 -1.57 -17.71 -24.90
N ILE A 13 -2.32 -18.49 -25.68
CA ILE A 13 -3.32 -19.46 -25.19
C ILE A 13 -2.97 -20.84 -25.72
N ILE A 14 -2.95 -21.84 -24.84
CA ILE A 14 -2.67 -23.24 -25.20
C ILE A 14 -4.00 -24.00 -25.29
N TRP A 15 -4.33 -24.48 -26.47
CA TRP A 15 -5.54 -25.23 -26.77
C TRP A 15 -5.26 -26.72 -26.75
N VAL A 16 -6.05 -27.47 -25.98
CA VAL A 16 -5.91 -28.93 -25.90
C VAL A 16 -7.29 -29.57 -26.00
N ASP A 17 -7.34 -30.70 -26.70
CA ASP A 17 -8.45 -31.64 -26.70
C ASP A 17 -7.85 -33.05 -26.62
N CYS A 18 -8.56 -33.94 -25.95
CA CYS A 18 -8.10 -35.29 -25.68
C CYS A 18 -9.22 -36.27 -26.03
N GLU A 19 -8.84 -37.43 -26.57
CA GLU A 19 -9.75 -38.57 -26.69
C GLU A 19 -9.39 -39.64 -25.67
N MET A 20 -10.41 -40.26 -25.09
CA MET A 20 -10.27 -41.23 -24.00
C MET A 20 -11.09 -42.49 -24.26
N THR A 21 -10.77 -43.58 -23.56
CA THR A 21 -11.60 -44.80 -23.55
C THR A 21 -12.90 -44.63 -22.75
N GLY A 22 -13.05 -43.51 -22.06
CA GLY A 22 -14.21 -43.12 -21.27
C GLY A 22 -13.89 -41.89 -20.41
N LEU A 23 -14.77 -41.53 -19.48
CA LEU A 23 -14.64 -40.32 -18.65
C LEU A 23 -14.31 -40.60 -17.18
N ASP A 24 -14.04 -41.86 -16.81
CA ASP A 24 -13.55 -42.22 -15.48
C ASP A 24 -12.08 -41.84 -15.34
N LYS A 25 -11.86 -40.74 -14.63
CA LYS A 25 -10.53 -40.16 -14.35
C LYS A 25 -9.56 -41.13 -13.67
N GLN A 26 -10.02 -42.22 -13.06
CA GLN A 26 -9.15 -43.22 -12.43
C GLN A 26 -8.80 -44.38 -13.36
N ASN A 27 -9.77 -44.83 -14.17
CA ASN A 27 -9.68 -46.12 -14.85
C ASN A 27 -9.57 -46.01 -16.37
N ASP A 28 -10.12 -44.96 -16.98
CA ASP A 28 -10.08 -44.80 -18.43
C ASP A 28 -8.71 -44.29 -18.89
N ALA A 29 -8.32 -44.64 -20.11
CA ALA A 29 -7.03 -44.29 -20.70
C ALA A 29 -7.17 -43.10 -21.66
N LEU A 30 -6.18 -42.21 -21.63
CA LEU A 30 -5.94 -41.17 -22.63
C LEU A 30 -5.32 -41.80 -23.89
N ILE A 31 -5.95 -41.57 -25.05
CA ILE A 31 -5.62 -42.27 -26.31
C ILE A 31 -5.36 -41.35 -27.52
N GLU A 32 -5.73 -40.08 -27.45
CA GLU A 32 -5.29 -39.05 -28.41
C GLU A 32 -5.08 -37.73 -27.66
N ILE A 33 -4.06 -36.96 -28.04
CA ILE A 33 -3.83 -35.60 -27.52
C ILE A 33 -3.55 -34.69 -28.71
N ALA A 34 -4.30 -33.60 -28.84
CA ALA A 34 -4.00 -32.54 -29.78
C ALA A 34 -3.72 -31.22 -29.08
N VAL A 35 -2.72 -30.48 -29.57
CA VAL A 35 -2.30 -29.19 -28.99
C VAL A 35 -2.13 -28.14 -30.08
N LEU A 36 -2.70 -26.95 -29.86
CA LEU A 36 -2.45 -25.75 -30.66
C LEU A 36 -2.13 -24.56 -29.76
N VAL A 37 -1.34 -23.61 -30.24
CA VAL A 37 -1.15 -22.32 -29.56
C VAL A 37 -1.75 -21.19 -30.40
N THR A 38 -2.43 -20.25 -29.77
CA THR A 38 -2.86 -19.00 -30.42
C THR A 38 -2.26 -17.77 -29.76
N ASP A 39 -2.20 -16.67 -30.51
CA ASP A 39 -2.07 -15.34 -29.91
C ASP A 39 -3.39 -14.88 -29.25
N ALA A 40 -3.38 -13.68 -28.65
CA ALA A 40 -4.53 -13.05 -28.02
C ALA A 40 -5.70 -12.75 -28.99
N ASP A 41 -5.43 -12.71 -30.30
CA ASP A 41 -6.43 -12.51 -31.34
C ASP A 41 -6.90 -13.82 -31.97
N LEU A 42 -6.57 -14.94 -31.32
CA LEU A 42 -6.98 -16.28 -31.69
C LEU A 42 -6.43 -16.72 -33.06
N ASN A 43 -5.30 -16.14 -33.49
CA ASN A 43 -4.56 -16.62 -34.65
C ASN A 43 -3.69 -17.80 -34.24
N ILE A 44 -3.81 -18.91 -34.97
CA ILE A 44 -3.05 -20.14 -34.70
C ILE A 44 -1.58 -19.90 -35.03
N LEU A 45 -0.70 -20.29 -34.11
CA LEU A 45 0.74 -20.24 -34.22
C LEU A 45 1.26 -21.66 -34.53
N GLY A 46 1.77 -21.87 -35.74
CA GLY A 46 2.26 -23.17 -36.20
C GLY A 46 1.16 -24.15 -36.62
N GLU A 47 1.54 -25.41 -36.84
CA GLU A 47 0.64 -26.45 -37.36
C GLU A 47 -0.08 -27.25 -36.25
N GLY A 48 0.45 -27.21 -35.02
CA GLY A 48 -0.02 -28.01 -33.89
C GLY A 48 0.67 -29.35 -33.72
N VAL A 49 0.25 -30.07 -32.68
CA VAL A 49 0.61 -31.46 -32.41
C VAL A 49 -0.68 -32.28 -32.36
N ASP A 50 -0.64 -33.49 -32.91
CA ASP A 50 -1.72 -34.47 -32.90
C ASP A 50 -1.09 -35.86 -32.76
N VAL A 51 -1.28 -36.49 -31.60
CA VAL A 51 -0.59 -37.72 -31.23
C VAL A 51 -1.58 -38.77 -30.73
N VAL A 52 -1.54 -39.95 -31.35
CA VAL A 52 -2.29 -41.13 -30.93
C VAL A 52 -1.45 -41.96 -29.96
N VAL A 53 -1.99 -42.23 -28.78
CA VAL A 53 -1.32 -42.95 -27.70
C VAL A 53 -1.84 -44.39 -27.65
N LYS A 54 -0.91 -45.35 -27.61
CA LYS A 54 -1.26 -46.76 -27.48
C LYS A 54 -1.85 -47.03 -26.08
N PRO A 55 -3.11 -47.49 -25.98
CA PRO A 55 -3.73 -47.76 -24.69
C PRO A 55 -3.06 -48.94 -23.97
N PRO A 56 -3.05 -48.96 -22.62
CA PRO A 56 -2.62 -50.11 -21.84
C PRO A 56 -3.42 -51.38 -22.18
N ALA A 57 -2.81 -52.56 -21.96
CA ALA A 57 -3.48 -53.83 -22.17
C ALA A 57 -4.75 -53.93 -21.31
N GLY A 58 -5.90 -54.16 -21.95
CA GLY A 58 -7.21 -54.23 -21.30
C GLY A 58 -7.92 -52.89 -21.09
N ALA A 59 -7.33 -51.75 -21.46
CA ALA A 59 -8.02 -50.45 -21.35
C ALA A 59 -9.20 -50.30 -22.35
N LEU A 60 -9.25 -51.15 -23.37
CA LEU A 60 -10.40 -51.25 -24.28
C LEU A 60 -11.48 -52.20 -23.73
N ASP A 61 -11.14 -53.04 -22.74
CA ASP A 61 -12.03 -54.03 -22.16
C ASP A 61 -13.00 -53.33 -21.19
N GLY A 62 -14.27 -53.20 -21.61
CA GLY A 62 -15.28 -52.49 -20.82
C GLY A 62 -15.55 -51.06 -21.27
N MET A 63 -14.96 -50.63 -22.40
CA MET A 63 -15.34 -49.40 -23.08
C MET A 63 -16.84 -49.40 -23.40
N ASP A 64 -17.53 -48.29 -23.09
CA ASP A 64 -18.97 -48.17 -23.35
C ASP A 64 -19.27 -48.31 -24.86
N PRO A 65 -20.34 -49.01 -25.28
CA PRO A 65 -20.67 -49.20 -26.68
C PRO A 65 -20.78 -47.89 -27.49
N PHE A 66 -21.16 -46.79 -26.85
CA PHE A 66 -21.17 -45.47 -27.47
C PHE A 66 -19.75 -45.00 -27.83
N VAL A 67 -18.80 -45.11 -26.89
CA VAL A 67 -17.40 -44.71 -27.10
C VAL A 67 -16.73 -45.59 -28.15
N VAL A 68 -16.99 -46.90 -28.14
CA VAL A 68 -16.53 -47.81 -29.20
C VAL A 68 -17.04 -47.35 -30.57
N THR A 69 -18.33 -47.02 -30.67
CA THR A 69 -18.94 -46.58 -31.93
C THR A 69 -18.35 -45.25 -32.40
N MET A 70 -18.13 -44.31 -31.48
CA MET A 70 -17.52 -43.01 -31.75
C MET A 70 -16.13 -43.19 -32.36
N HIS A 71 -15.22 -43.90 -31.68
CA HIS A 71 -13.85 -44.13 -32.11
C HIS A 71 -13.73 -45.00 -33.36
N THR A 72 -14.70 -45.89 -33.58
CA THR A 72 -14.82 -46.63 -34.85
C THR A 72 -15.21 -45.70 -36.00
N THR A 73 -16.12 -44.75 -35.74
CA THR A 73 -16.60 -43.82 -36.77
C THR A 73 -15.55 -42.77 -37.12
N SER A 74 -14.78 -42.29 -36.14
CA SER A 74 -13.68 -41.35 -36.35
C SER A 74 -12.44 -41.99 -36.97
N GLY A 75 -12.36 -43.32 -36.96
CA GLY A 75 -11.20 -44.10 -37.41
C GLY A 75 -10.09 -44.23 -36.38
N LEU A 76 -10.21 -43.57 -35.22
CA LEU A 76 -9.20 -43.59 -34.17
C LEU A 76 -8.91 -45.01 -33.66
N ILE A 77 -9.94 -45.86 -33.56
CA ILE A 77 -9.80 -47.23 -33.03
C ILE A 77 -8.79 -48.08 -33.83
N ASP A 78 -8.68 -47.83 -35.13
CA ASP A 78 -7.78 -48.56 -36.04
C ASP A 78 -6.33 -48.05 -35.93
N GLU A 79 -6.13 -46.84 -35.41
CA GLU A 79 -4.81 -46.20 -35.23
C GLU A 79 -4.16 -46.61 -33.88
N LEU A 80 -4.97 -46.99 -32.88
CA LEU A 80 -4.51 -47.22 -31.51
C LEU A 80 -3.38 -48.26 -31.37
N ASP A 81 -3.40 -49.35 -32.14
CA ASP A 81 -2.36 -50.40 -32.02
C ASP A 81 -0.98 -49.90 -32.51
N GLY A 82 -0.98 -48.93 -33.44
CA GLY A 82 0.20 -48.24 -33.96
C GLY A 82 0.56 -46.95 -33.21
N GLY A 83 -0.19 -46.59 -32.17
CA GLY A 83 0.04 -45.40 -31.36
C GLY A 83 1.40 -45.43 -30.65
N MET A 84 1.88 -44.25 -30.27
CA MET A 84 3.13 -44.08 -29.53
C MET A 84 2.95 -44.31 -28.02
N SER A 85 4.06 -44.34 -27.27
CA SER A 85 3.98 -44.39 -25.82
C SER A 85 3.54 -43.03 -25.24
N MET A 86 2.91 -43.05 -24.06
CA MET A 86 2.47 -41.82 -23.38
C MET A 86 3.63 -40.82 -23.16
N ARG A 87 4.83 -41.35 -22.87
CA ARG A 87 6.03 -40.52 -22.70
C ARG A 87 6.44 -39.82 -24.00
N GLU A 88 6.42 -40.51 -25.13
CA GLU A 88 6.74 -39.89 -26.43
C GLU A 88 5.71 -38.82 -26.80
N ALA A 89 4.43 -39.06 -26.49
CA ALA A 89 3.37 -38.08 -26.67
C ALA A 89 3.58 -36.82 -25.80
N GLU A 90 3.93 -37.00 -24.52
CA GLU A 90 4.26 -35.91 -23.60
C GLU A 90 5.45 -35.08 -24.10
N GLU A 91 6.54 -35.74 -24.52
CA GLU A 91 7.75 -35.08 -25.03
C GLU A 91 7.44 -34.22 -26.27
N LEU A 92 6.60 -34.70 -27.19
CA LEU A 92 6.18 -33.95 -28.39
C LEU A 92 5.28 -32.76 -28.06
N CYS A 93 4.28 -32.94 -27.19
CA CYS A 93 3.38 -31.86 -26.77
C CYS A 93 4.14 -30.76 -26.04
N LEU A 94 5.06 -31.13 -25.13
CA LEU A 94 5.87 -30.20 -24.37
C LEU A 94 6.87 -29.45 -25.26
N ALA A 95 7.47 -30.11 -26.26
CA ALA A 95 8.36 -29.44 -27.21
C ALA A 95 7.64 -28.34 -28.00
N TYR A 96 6.45 -28.63 -28.53
CA TYR A 96 5.65 -27.66 -29.26
C TYR A 96 5.21 -26.48 -28.38
N VAL A 97 4.77 -26.75 -27.15
CA VAL A 97 4.41 -25.68 -26.21
C VAL A 97 5.63 -24.86 -25.81
N LYS A 98 6.80 -25.44 -25.56
CA LYS A 98 8.02 -24.67 -25.22
C LYS A 98 8.46 -23.74 -26.35
N GLU A 99 8.29 -24.15 -27.61
CA GLU A 99 8.57 -23.30 -28.77
C GLU A 99 7.68 -22.05 -28.79
N HIS A 100 6.39 -22.24 -28.50
CA HIS A 100 5.40 -21.17 -28.56
C HIS A 100 5.04 -20.58 -27.21
N CYS A 101 5.54 -21.02 -26.07
CA CYS A 101 5.22 -20.51 -24.72
C CYS A 101 6.44 -20.77 -23.83
N PRO A 102 7.47 -19.89 -23.88
CA PRO A 102 8.76 -20.15 -23.24
C PRO A 102 8.69 -20.12 -21.72
N GLU A 103 7.66 -19.49 -21.14
CA GLU A 103 7.46 -19.41 -19.70
C GLU A 103 6.46 -20.46 -19.20
N PRO A 104 6.85 -21.39 -18.32
CA PRO A 104 5.95 -22.40 -17.76
C PRO A 104 4.87 -21.78 -16.88
N GLY A 105 3.65 -22.34 -16.94
CA GLY A 105 2.54 -22.01 -16.04
C GLY A 105 1.86 -20.67 -16.29
N LYS A 106 2.27 -19.93 -17.33
CA LYS A 106 1.72 -18.61 -17.66
C LYS A 106 0.51 -18.66 -18.59
N ALA A 107 0.62 -19.40 -19.69
CA ALA A 107 -0.44 -19.47 -20.71
C ALA A 107 -1.62 -20.34 -20.24
N PRO A 108 -2.88 -19.85 -20.32
CA PRO A 108 -4.05 -20.63 -19.92
C PRO A 108 -4.31 -21.80 -20.86
N LEU A 109 -4.84 -22.89 -20.29
CA LEU A 109 -5.41 -24.02 -21.03
C LEU A 109 -6.77 -23.61 -21.60
N ALA A 110 -7.04 -23.92 -22.86
CA ALA A 110 -8.29 -23.63 -23.54
C ALA A 110 -8.84 -24.82 -24.31
N GLY A 111 -10.16 -24.90 -24.43
CA GLY A 111 -10.84 -25.98 -25.14
C GLY A 111 -12.33 -25.97 -24.85
N ASN A 112 -13.04 -26.98 -25.36
CA ASN A 112 -14.46 -27.17 -25.09
C ASN A 112 -14.63 -28.23 -24.00
N SER A 113 -15.28 -27.90 -22.88
CA SER A 113 -15.42 -28.83 -21.75
C SER A 113 -14.06 -29.33 -21.22
N VAL A 114 -13.05 -28.48 -21.35
CA VAL A 114 -11.62 -28.82 -21.20
C VAL A 114 -11.20 -29.20 -19.78
N GLY A 115 -12.08 -28.99 -18.80
CA GLY A 115 -11.87 -29.47 -17.43
C GLY A 115 -11.79 -31.00 -17.33
N THR A 116 -12.38 -31.73 -18.28
CA THR A 116 -12.21 -33.19 -18.36
C THR A 116 -10.80 -33.53 -18.82
N ASP A 117 -10.36 -32.94 -19.95
CA ASP A 117 -9.02 -33.13 -20.51
C ASP A 117 -7.95 -32.80 -19.49
N ARG A 118 -8.10 -31.68 -18.78
CA ARG A 118 -7.18 -31.26 -17.72
C ARG A 118 -6.91 -32.37 -16.71
N ALA A 119 -7.95 -33.10 -16.28
CA ALA A 119 -7.80 -34.15 -15.29
C ALA A 119 -6.99 -35.35 -15.81
N PHE A 120 -7.11 -35.68 -17.10
CA PHE A 120 -6.30 -36.71 -17.73
C PHE A 120 -4.87 -36.22 -17.98
N LEU A 121 -4.70 -34.96 -18.40
CA LEU A 121 -3.38 -34.36 -18.58
C LEU A 121 -2.58 -34.33 -17.27
N ASP A 122 -3.18 -33.87 -16.17
CA ASP A 122 -2.52 -33.82 -14.84
C ASP A 122 -2.12 -35.23 -14.34
N ARG A 123 -2.86 -36.27 -14.75
CA ARG A 123 -2.61 -37.67 -14.36
C ARG A 123 -1.53 -38.34 -15.23
N ASP A 124 -1.65 -38.21 -16.55
CA ASP A 124 -0.93 -39.05 -17.51
C ASP A 124 0.28 -38.35 -18.15
N VAL A 125 0.25 -37.02 -18.23
CA VAL A 125 1.32 -36.18 -18.80
C VAL A 125 1.64 -34.98 -17.90
N PRO A 126 2.07 -35.23 -16.64
CA PRO A 126 2.22 -34.18 -15.62
C PRO A 126 3.30 -33.14 -15.92
N GLU A 127 4.36 -33.47 -16.67
CA GLU A 127 5.37 -32.49 -17.08
C GLU A 127 4.78 -31.52 -18.10
N PHE A 128 4.03 -32.02 -19.09
CA PHE A 128 3.26 -31.19 -20.01
C PHE A 128 2.22 -30.33 -19.27
N ALA A 129 1.47 -30.95 -18.35
CA ALA A 129 0.44 -30.25 -17.58
C ALA A 129 1.00 -29.15 -16.66
N SER A 130 2.24 -29.30 -16.19
CA SER A 130 2.95 -28.26 -15.40
C SER A 130 3.27 -26.99 -16.21
N TRP A 131 3.31 -27.10 -17.55
CA TRP A 131 3.54 -25.97 -18.44
C TRP A 131 2.27 -25.13 -18.67
N LEU A 132 1.10 -25.73 -18.44
CA LEU A 132 -0.20 -25.10 -18.55
C LEU A 132 -0.51 -24.31 -17.26
N SER A 133 -1.03 -23.09 -17.39
CA SER A 133 -1.54 -22.35 -16.24
C SER A 133 -2.67 -23.11 -15.55
N TYR A 134 -2.86 -22.87 -14.25
CA TYR A 134 -4.06 -23.33 -13.53
C TYR A 134 -5.34 -22.62 -14.03
N ARG A 135 -5.20 -21.48 -14.73
CA ARG A 135 -6.33 -20.77 -15.34
C ARG A 135 -6.76 -21.46 -16.62
N THR A 136 -8.07 -21.53 -16.83
CA THR A 136 -8.69 -22.22 -17.98
C THR A 136 -9.67 -21.31 -18.73
N ILE A 137 -9.64 -21.38 -20.05
CA ILE A 137 -10.63 -20.78 -20.96
C ILE A 137 -11.51 -21.91 -21.50
N ASP A 138 -12.63 -22.17 -20.83
CA ASP A 138 -13.60 -23.18 -21.28
C ASP A 138 -14.66 -22.56 -22.17
N VAL A 139 -14.60 -22.85 -23.47
CA VAL A 139 -15.55 -22.34 -24.48
C VAL A 139 -16.97 -22.82 -24.20
N SER A 140 -17.14 -23.97 -23.55
CA SER A 140 -18.46 -24.48 -23.17
C SER A 140 -19.13 -23.62 -22.09
N SER A 141 -18.36 -22.87 -21.29
CA SER A 141 -18.92 -21.87 -20.38
C SER A 141 -19.64 -20.77 -21.16
N LEU A 142 -19.02 -20.24 -22.22
CA LEU A 142 -19.63 -19.22 -23.07
C LEU A 142 -20.88 -19.74 -23.79
N LYS A 143 -20.84 -21.01 -24.23
CA LYS A 143 -21.99 -21.69 -24.82
C LYS A 143 -23.19 -21.75 -23.87
N GLU A 144 -22.96 -22.13 -22.61
CA GLU A 144 -24.01 -22.17 -21.60
C GLU A 144 -24.55 -20.78 -21.26
N LEU A 145 -23.70 -19.75 -21.23
CA LEU A 145 -24.12 -18.36 -21.06
C LEU A 145 -24.93 -17.84 -22.26
N ALA A 146 -24.47 -18.09 -23.49
CA ALA A 146 -25.16 -17.74 -24.72
C ALA A 146 -26.57 -18.34 -24.78
N LYS A 147 -26.71 -19.61 -24.39
CA LYS A 147 -28.00 -20.30 -24.34
C LYS A 147 -29.01 -19.61 -23.44
N ARG A 148 -28.56 -19.03 -22.32
CA ARG A 148 -29.41 -18.40 -21.30
C ARG A 148 -29.69 -16.94 -21.62
N TRP A 149 -28.68 -16.19 -22.00
CA TRP A 149 -28.79 -14.75 -22.21
C TRP A 149 -29.25 -14.39 -23.62
N PHE A 150 -28.78 -15.13 -24.63
CA PHE A 150 -29.04 -14.83 -26.03
C PHE A 150 -29.30 -16.10 -26.86
N PRO A 151 -30.46 -16.78 -26.71
CA PRO A 151 -30.72 -18.06 -27.39
C PRO A 151 -30.49 -18.04 -28.91
N ARG A 152 -30.71 -16.89 -29.57
CA ARG A 152 -30.41 -16.73 -30.99
C ARG A 152 -28.93 -16.91 -31.33
N VAL A 153 -28.03 -16.45 -30.47
CA VAL A 153 -26.59 -16.69 -30.61
C VAL A 153 -26.31 -18.18 -30.50
N TYR A 154 -26.83 -18.83 -29.46
CA TYR A 154 -26.65 -20.27 -29.24
C TYR A 154 -27.11 -21.13 -30.42
N TYR A 155 -28.30 -20.88 -30.97
CA TYR A 155 -28.84 -21.65 -32.10
C TYR A 155 -28.18 -21.36 -33.45
N ASN A 156 -27.31 -20.34 -33.55
CA ASN A 156 -26.58 -19.99 -34.77
C ASN A 156 -25.06 -20.18 -34.63
N VAL A 157 -24.60 -20.90 -33.61
CA VAL A 157 -23.21 -21.37 -33.52
C VAL A 157 -22.85 -22.15 -34.80
N PRO A 158 -21.66 -21.94 -35.37
CA PRO A 158 -21.18 -22.71 -36.51
C PRO A 158 -21.29 -24.21 -36.26
N LYS A 159 -21.77 -24.98 -37.25
CA LYS A 159 -21.88 -26.42 -37.12
C LYS A 159 -20.48 -27.03 -37.03
N LYS A 160 -20.32 -27.94 -36.06
CA LYS A 160 -19.12 -28.79 -35.95
C LYS A 160 -19.12 -29.86 -37.02
N HIS A 161 -17.94 -30.13 -37.56
CA HIS A 161 -17.63 -31.08 -38.63
C HIS A 161 -16.40 -31.95 -38.29
N GLY A 162 -15.76 -31.75 -37.13
CA GLY A 162 -14.48 -32.36 -36.75
C GLY A 162 -14.50 -33.86 -36.53
N GLY A 163 -15.68 -34.43 -36.25
CA GLY A 163 -15.88 -35.88 -36.29
C GLY A 163 -15.25 -36.66 -35.14
N HIS A 164 -15.02 -36.04 -33.97
CA HIS A 164 -14.38 -36.65 -32.80
C HIS A 164 -12.94 -37.06 -33.10
N ARG A 165 -12.16 -36.08 -33.58
CA ARG A 165 -10.71 -36.14 -33.74
C ARG A 165 -10.13 -34.90 -33.10
N ALA A 166 -9.18 -35.09 -32.19
CA ALA A 166 -8.79 -34.05 -31.24
C ALA A 166 -8.33 -32.75 -31.92
N LEU A 167 -7.49 -32.84 -32.97
CA LEU A 167 -6.96 -31.65 -33.67
C LEU A 167 -8.05 -30.89 -34.45
N ALA A 168 -9.03 -31.59 -35.01
CA ALA A 168 -10.14 -30.94 -35.70
C ALA A 168 -11.06 -30.22 -34.69
N ASP A 169 -11.32 -30.86 -33.55
CA ASP A 169 -12.21 -30.35 -32.52
C ASP A 169 -11.63 -29.12 -31.78
N ILE A 170 -10.31 -29.03 -31.56
CA ILE A 170 -9.70 -27.78 -31.06
C ILE A 170 -9.78 -26.63 -32.06
N ARG A 171 -9.61 -26.89 -33.37
CA ARG A 171 -9.76 -25.84 -34.38
C ARG A 171 -11.18 -25.30 -34.42
N GLU A 172 -12.17 -26.17 -34.28
CA GLU A 172 -13.57 -25.78 -34.18
C GLU A 172 -13.85 -25.02 -32.88
N SER A 173 -13.21 -25.39 -31.78
CA SER A 173 -13.32 -24.67 -30.50
C SER A 173 -12.75 -23.24 -30.59
N ILE A 174 -11.65 -23.04 -31.31
CA ILE A 174 -11.09 -21.71 -31.61
C ILE A 174 -12.08 -20.88 -32.44
N GLN A 175 -12.70 -21.48 -33.46
CA GLN A 175 -13.71 -20.79 -34.28
C GLN A 175 -14.96 -20.44 -33.49
N GLU A 176 -15.39 -21.33 -32.60
CA GLU A 176 -16.52 -21.08 -31.70
C GLU A 176 -16.21 -19.92 -30.74
N LEU A 177 -15.00 -19.84 -30.17
CA LEU A 177 -14.60 -18.69 -29.34
C LEU A 177 -14.53 -17.38 -30.15
N LYS A 178 -14.03 -17.42 -31.40
CA LYS A 178 -14.08 -16.25 -32.30
C LYS A 178 -15.51 -15.76 -32.54
N TYR A 179 -16.44 -16.70 -32.77
CA TYR A 179 -17.86 -16.38 -32.92
C TYR A 179 -18.41 -15.70 -31.66
N TYR A 180 -18.17 -16.26 -30.47
CA TYR A 180 -18.64 -15.66 -29.22
C TYR A 180 -18.01 -14.29 -28.93
N ARG A 181 -16.69 -14.11 -29.17
CA ARG A 181 -16.01 -12.80 -29.06
C ARG A 181 -16.75 -11.73 -29.87
N GLN A 182 -17.20 -12.07 -31.07
CA GLN A 182 -17.87 -11.12 -31.96
C GLN A 182 -19.31 -10.78 -31.55
N VAL A 183 -20.07 -11.73 -31.01
CA VAL A 183 -21.53 -11.58 -30.86
C VAL A 183 -22.03 -11.50 -29.42
N LEU A 184 -21.23 -11.91 -28.43
CA LEU A 184 -21.61 -11.87 -27.01
C LEU A 184 -20.94 -10.72 -26.25
N PHE A 185 -19.74 -10.32 -26.65
CA PHE A 185 -18.96 -9.31 -25.95
C PHE A 185 -19.04 -7.95 -26.65
N VAL A 186 -18.61 -6.91 -25.93
CA VAL A 186 -18.56 -5.55 -26.45
C VAL A 186 -17.68 -5.45 -27.69
N ALA A 187 -18.04 -4.58 -28.64
CA ALA A 187 -17.27 -4.38 -29.86
C ALA A 187 -15.90 -3.74 -29.57
N ASP A 188 -14.89 -4.08 -30.38
CA ASP A 188 -13.57 -3.43 -30.34
C ASP A 188 -13.71 -1.89 -30.52
N PRO A 189 -12.92 -1.07 -29.80
CA PRO A 189 -11.78 -1.45 -28.95
C PRO A 189 -12.13 -1.85 -27.51
N GLY A 190 -13.41 -2.02 -27.16
CA GLY A 190 -13.88 -2.22 -25.78
C GLY A 190 -14.16 -0.90 -25.04
N PRO A 191 -14.63 -0.95 -23.78
CA PRO A 191 -14.89 0.24 -22.97
C PRO A 191 -13.59 0.97 -22.64
N THR A 192 -13.67 2.30 -22.48
CA THR A 192 -12.59 3.08 -21.87
C THR A 192 -12.45 2.74 -20.38
N THR A 193 -11.31 3.09 -19.76
CA THR A 193 -11.10 2.90 -18.31
C THR A 193 -12.25 3.46 -17.48
N ALA A 194 -12.71 4.68 -17.80
CA ALA A 194 -13.82 5.33 -17.11
C ALA A 194 -15.14 4.52 -17.26
N GLN A 195 -15.44 4.01 -18.45
CA GLN A 195 -16.64 3.20 -18.69
C GLN A 195 -16.58 1.85 -17.96
N ALA A 196 -15.41 1.23 -17.86
CA ALA A 196 -15.22 -0.01 -17.12
C ALA A 196 -15.39 0.19 -15.60
N GLN A 197 -14.83 1.28 -15.05
CA GLN A 197 -14.99 1.65 -13.64
C GLN A 197 -16.45 1.96 -13.30
N GLU A 198 -17.14 2.70 -14.17
CA GLU A 198 -18.57 2.99 -14.00
C GLU A 198 -19.41 1.72 -13.97
N ALA A 199 -19.17 0.79 -14.91
CA ALA A 199 -19.84 -0.50 -14.92
C ALA A 199 -19.53 -1.32 -13.65
N SER A 200 -18.28 -1.32 -13.17
CA SER A 200 -17.87 -2.06 -11.96
C SER A 200 -18.70 -1.66 -10.74
N ARG A 201 -18.82 -0.35 -10.48
CA ARG A 201 -19.58 0.18 -9.35
C ARG A 201 -21.04 -0.25 -9.35
N ALA A 202 -21.64 -0.45 -10.53
CA ALA A 202 -23.02 -0.87 -10.65
C ALA A 202 -23.27 -2.34 -10.25
N PHE A 203 -22.21 -3.16 -10.16
CA PHE A 203 -22.28 -4.59 -9.84
C PHE A 203 -21.54 -4.97 -8.55
N GLU A 204 -20.97 -4.01 -7.82
CA GLU A 204 -20.47 -4.25 -6.47
C GLU A 204 -21.60 -4.73 -5.56
N LEU A 205 -21.42 -5.92 -4.99
CA LEU A 205 -22.39 -6.47 -4.07
C LEU A 205 -22.38 -5.64 -2.78
N PRO A 206 -23.55 -5.23 -2.24
CA PRO A 206 -23.63 -4.74 -0.88
C PRO A 206 -23.13 -5.85 0.06
N ALA A 207 -22.32 -5.50 1.05
CA ALA A 207 -21.80 -6.45 2.04
C ALA A 207 -22.96 -7.16 2.76
N GLY A 208 -23.30 -8.40 2.34
CA GLY A 208 -24.23 -9.27 3.06
C GLY A 208 -24.95 -10.38 2.26
N SER A 209 -24.71 -11.64 2.67
CA SER A 209 -25.52 -12.88 2.48
C SER A 209 -25.28 -13.68 1.17
N VAL A 210 -25.04 -15.00 1.10
CA VAL A 210 -25.19 -16.19 1.98
C VAL A 210 -24.18 -17.29 1.56
N ALA A 211 -23.77 -18.16 2.51
CA ALA A 211 -22.76 -19.23 2.41
C ALA A 211 -23.20 -20.57 1.74
N ALA A 212 -22.20 -21.34 1.30
CA ALA A 212 -22.23 -22.77 0.96
C ALA A 212 -21.13 -23.53 1.77
N PRO A 213 -21.23 -24.87 1.97
CA PRO A 213 -20.70 -25.55 3.15
C PRO A 213 -19.19 -25.79 3.14
N VAL A 214 -18.59 -25.59 4.31
CA VAL A 214 -17.15 -25.44 4.57
C VAL A 214 -16.60 -26.71 5.21
N GLU A 215 -15.64 -27.34 4.55
CA GLU A 215 -14.63 -28.19 5.20
C GLU A 215 -14.00 -27.35 6.30
N ALA A 216 -14.09 -27.76 7.58
CA ALA A 216 -13.87 -26.89 8.73
C ALA A 216 -12.51 -26.17 8.71
N ALA A 217 -12.47 -25.03 8.03
CA ALA A 217 -11.37 -24.10 8.03
C ALA A 217 -11.22 -23.60 9.46
N ARG A 218 -9.98 -23.59 9.96
CA ARG A 218 -9.67 -22.89 11.20
C ARG A 218 -10.27 -21.48 11.10
N PRO A 219 -10.91 -20.97 12.16
CA PRO A 219 -11.43 -19.60 12.13
C PRO A 219 -10.30 -18.67 11.69
N PRO A 220 -10.58 -17.66 10.84
CA PRO A 220 -9.57 -16.71 10.43
C PRO A 220 -8.92 -16.11 11.66
N ARG A 221 -7.58 -16.02 11.63
CA ARG A 221 -6.80 -15.44 12.73
C ARG A 221 -7.28 -14.01 12.96
N THR A 222 -7.59 -13.67 14.20
CA THR A 222 -7.87 -12.28 14.60
C THR A 222 -6.61 -11.43 14.33
N PRO A 223 -6.71 -10.36 13.53
CA PRO A 223 -5.61 -9.42 13.31
C PRO A 223 -5.08 -8.85 14.63
N TRP A 224 -3.79 -8.49 14.69
CA TRP A 224 -3.22 -7.83 15.87
C TRP A 224 -3.95 -6.54 16.26
N LEU A 225 -4.41 -5.75 15.28
CA LEU A 225 -5.20 -4.53 15.50
C LEU A 225 -6.49 -4.78 16.32
N ASP A 226 -7.04 -5.99 16.22
CA ASP A 226 -8.26 -6.39 16.93
C ASP A 226 -7.98 -7.17 18.22
N ALA A 227 -6.71 -7.56 18.45
CA ALA A 227 -6.33 -8.41 19.56
C ALA A 227 -6.12 -7.59 20.85
N PRO A 228 -6.85 -7.86 21.96
CA PRO A 228 -6.66 -7.14 23.22
C PRO A 228 -5.24 -7.26 23.78
N ALA A 229 -4.61 -8.43 23.59
CA ALA A 229 -3.24 -8.66 24.03
C ALA A 229 -2.23 -7.73 23.34
N HIS A 230 -2.43 -7.45 22.05
CA HIS A 230 -1.59 -6.51 21.30
C HIS A 230 -1.75 -5.08 21.81
N ARG A 231 -2.99 -4.65 22.11
CA ARG A 231 -3.26 -3.32 22.68
C ARG A 231 -2.59 -3.13 24.04
N THR A 232 -2.63 -4.16 24.89
CA THR A 232 -1.91 -4.15 26.18
C THR A 232 -0.38 -4.07 25.97
N TRP A 233 0.15 -4.73 24.95
CA TRP A 233 1.57 -4.62 24.61
C TRP A 233 1.94 -3.20 24.16
N LEU A 234 1.16 -2.60 23.25
CA LEU A 234 1.33 -1.21 22.82
C LEU A 234 1.24 -0.23 23.99
N GLU A 235 0.34 -0.48 24.95
CA GLU A 235 0.23 0.33 26.17
C GLU A 235 1.52 0.32 26.99
N GLY A 236 2.12 -0.86 27.18
CA GLY A 236 3.39 -0.99 27.89
C GLY A 236 4.53 -0.26 27.18
N GLU A 237 4.67 -0.48 25.87
CA GLU A 237 5.67 0.21 25.05
C GLU A 237 5.51 1.74 25.10
N GLY A 238 4.27 2.24 25.02
CA GLY A 238 3.99 3.67 25.12
C GLY A 238 4.34 4.26 26.49
N ASP A 239 4.13 3.50 27.56
CA ASP A 239 4.51 3.91 28.92
C ASP A 239 6.03 3.97 29.10
N ASP A 240 6.76 3.01 28.54
CA ASP A 240 8.24 2.99 28.58
C ASP A 240 8.84 4.16 27.78
N LEU A 241 8.28 4.49 26.60
CA LEU A 241 8.67 5.66 25.82
C LEU A 241 8.43 6.97 26.58
N LEU A 242 7.27 7.12 27.23
CA LEU A 242 6.96 8.30 28.04
C LEU A 242 7.95 8.48 29.20
N LEU A 243 8.31 7.39 29.88
CA LEU A 243 9.30 7.40 30.95
C LEU A 243 10.68 7.81 30.42
N PHE A 244 11.13 7.21 29.31
CA PHE A 244 12.39 7.56 28.66
C PHE A 244 12.43 9.05 28.28
N GLY A 245 11.40 9.55 27.59
CA GLY A 245 11.33 10.95 27.18
C GLY A 245 11.34 11.94 28.35
N SER A 246 10.85 11.52 29.53
CA SER A 246 10.76 12.39 30.71
C SER A 246 12.11 12.86 31.26
N GLU A 247 13.20 12.18 30.92
CA GLU A 247 14.57 12.57 31.27
C GLU A 247 15.08 13.78 30.46
N SER A 248 14.37 14.20 29.40
CA SER A 248 14.78 15.31 28.53
C SER A 248 14.55 16.70 29.14
N VAL A 249 13.99 16.83 30.34
CA VAL A 249 13.66 18.15 30.90
C VAL A 249 14.90 19.00 31.13
N ARG A 250 14.88 20.23 30.59
CA ARG A 250 15.94 21.23 30.82
C ARG A 250 15.51 22.30 31.83
N GLU A 251 16.40 22.62 32.78
CA GLU A 251 16.15 23.71 33.75
C GLU A 251 16.17 25.10 33.11
N ASP A 252 16.92 25.28 32.01
CA ASP A 252 17.00 26.55 31.27
C ASP A 252 15.88 26.74 30.24
N GLY A 253 14.92 25.82 30.19
CA GLY A 253 13.72 25.85 29.35
C GLY A 253 13.79 24.87 28.18
N GLY A 254 12.64 24.26 27.88
CA GLY A 254 12.48 23.30 26.80
C GLY A 254 12.91 21.90 27.18
N PHE A 255 13.20 21.09 26.15
CA PHE A 255 13.63 19.71 26.28
C PHE A 255 14.97 19.50 25.56
N ALA A 256 15.78 18.59 26.09
CA ALA A 256 17.10 18.24 25.61
C ALA A 256 17.02 17.11 24.59
N TRP A 257 18.01 17.11 23.70
CA TRP A 257 18.35 15.93 22.93
C TRP A 257 18.78 14.80 23.88
N LEU A 258 18.20 13.61 23.75
CA LEU A 258 18.62 12.44 24.53
C LEU A 258 19.68 11.65 23.75
N ASP A 259 20.73 11.22 24.45
CA ASP A 259 21.77 10.37 23.88
C ASP A 259 21.31 8.90 23.75
N GLU A 260 22.25 8.01 23.40
CA GLU A 260 21.97 6.58 23.21
C GLU A 260 21.49 5.86 24.49
N ASN A 261 21.85 6.40 25.67
CA ASN A 261 21.49 5.87 26.99
C ASN A 261 20.28 6.57 27.61
N GLY A 262 19.68 7.54 26.91
CA GLY A 262 18.59 8.36 27.43
C GLY A 262 19.04 9.47 28.38
N GLU A 263 20.33 9.81 28.41
CA GLU A 263 20.81 10.96 29.17
C GLU A 263 20.65 12.24 28.35
N PRO A 264 20.25 13.37 28.97
CA PRO A 264 20.12 14.65 28.27
C PRO A 264 21.49 15.21 27.87
N ASP A 265 21.73 15.37 26.56
CA ASP A 265 22.90 16.06 26.01
C ASP A 265 22.74 17.58 26.12
N LEU A 266 23.13 18.12 27.28
CA LEU A 266 23.07 19.55 27.56
C LEU A 266 24.14 20.37 26.83
N SER A 267 25.05 19.73 26.07
CA SER A 267 26.00 20.46 25.21
C SER A 267 25.35 20.97 23.93
N ARG A 268 24.15 20.49 23.61
CA ARG A 268 23.33 20.94 22.50
C ARG A 268 22.34 22.02 22.93
N PRO A 269 21.95 22.91 22.00
CA PRO A 269 20.84 23.81 22.25
C PRO A 269 19.53 23.04 22.43
N SER A 270 18.57 23.66 23.11
CA SER A 270 17.18 23.21 23.08
C SER A 270 16.54 23.66 21.77
N GLU A 271 16.20 22.69 20.94
CA GLU A 271 15.54 22.89 19.67
C GLU A 271 14.04 23.12 19.87
N LEU A 272 13.45 24.05 19.12
CA LEU A 272 12.02 24.37 19.20
C LEU A 272 11.16 23.15 18.83
N TRP A 273 11.52 22.45 17.75
CA TRP A 273 10.75 21.31 17.26
C TRP A 273 10.77 20.13 18.24
N ILE A 274 11.92 19.81 18.87
CA ILE A 274 12.00 18.82 19.96
C ILE A 274 11.12 19.24 21.12
N THR A 275 11.20 20.52 21.52
CA THR A 275 10.42 21.03 22.65
C THR A 275 8.92 20.88 22.40
N CYS A 276 8.47 21.19 21.18
CA CYS A 276 7.08 21.03 20.79
C CYS A 276 6.65 19.56 20.74
N ARG A 277 7.46 18.68 20.13
CA ARG A 277 7.21 17.23 20.05
C ARG A 277 7.05 16.59 21.43
N MET A 278 7.95 16.92 22.36
CA MET A 278 7.86 16.43 23.74
C MET A 278 6.63 16.99 24.46
N THR A 279 6.33 18.30 24.30
CA THR A 279 5.12 18.92 24.87
C THR A 279 3.84 18.22 24.37
N HIS A 280 3.78 17.87 23.09
CA HIS A 280 2.70 17.08 22.50
C HIS A 280 2.62 15.70 23.18
N CYS A 281 3.71 14.93 23.22
CA CYS A 281 3.74 13.59 23.81
C CYS A 281 3.30 13.58 25.27
N PHE A 282 3.77 14.54 26.08
CA PHE A 282 3.38 14.63 27.49
C PHE A 282 1.94 15.09 27.69
N SER A 283 1.39 15.87 26.75
CA SER A 283 -0.04 16.19 26.74
C SER A 283 -0.88 14.95 26.48
N LEU A 284 -0.46 14.09 25.54
CA LEU A 284 -1.11 12.79 25.30
C LEU A 284 -0.94 11.85 26.51
N GLY A 285 0.25 11.79 27.12
CA GLY A 285 0.48 11.02 28.35
C GLY A 285 -0.43 11.45 29.51
N HIS A 286 -0.67 12.76 29.65
CA HIS A 286 -1.66 13.27 30.60
C HIS A 286 -3.09 12.81 30.27
N LEU A 287 -3.49 12.88 28.99
CA LEU A 287 -4.80 12.45 28.51
C LEU A 287 -5.03 10.94 28.66
N LEU A 288 -3.96 10.13 28.58
CA LEU A 288 -3.95 8.70 28.90
C LEU A 288 -4.09 8.40 30.40
N GLY A 289 -4.19 9.44 31.25
CA GLY A 289 -4.32 9.30 32.69
C GLY A 289 -3.03 8.89 33.40
N ARG A 290 -1.86 9.06 32.76
CA ARG A 290 -0.57 8.76 33.40
C ARG A 290 -0.22 9.85 34.42
N PRO A 291 0.02 9.48 35.69
CA PRO A 291 0.35 10.45 36.72
C PRO A 291 1.59 11.27 36.37
N ASP A 292 1.65 12.50 36.86
CA ASP A 292 2.79 13.41 36.75
C ASP A 292 3.07 13.98 35.34
N PHE A 293 2.64 13.33 34.26
CA PHE A 293 2.94 13.78 32.89
C PHE A 293 2.40 15.18 32.53
N GLY A 294 1.32 15.63 33.18
CA GLY A 294 0.81 16.98 33.02
C GLY A 294 1.83 18.07 33.38
N ARG A 295 2.77 17.82 34.30
CA ARG A 295 3.81 18.81 34.66
C ARG A 295 4.82 19.02 33.55
N PHE A 296 5.12 17.99 32.76
CA PHE A 296 6.03 18.10 31.64
C PHE A 296 5.39 18.86 30.49
N ALA A 297 4.09 18.64 30.23
CA ALA A 297 3.34 19.48 29.31
C ALA A 297 3.35 20.96 29.76
N ASP A 298 3.13 21.23 31.05
CA ASP A 298 3.20 22.59 31.59
C ASP A 298 4.60 23.23 31.44
N HIS A 299 5.67 22.44 31.66
CA HIS A 299 7.06 22.87 31.42
C HIS A 299 7.28 23.27 29.97
N GLY A 300 6.80 22.46 29.03
CA GLY A 300 6.84 22.75 27.60
C GLY A 300 6.12 24.05 27.23
N ILE A 301 4.90 24.25 27.72
CA ILE A 301 4.13 25.49 27.51
C ILE A 301 4.87 26.69 28.11
N ALA A 302 5.49 26.54 29.29
CA ALA A 302 6.27 27.61 29.91
C ALA A 302 7.52 27.96 29.07
N ALA A 303 8.17 26.98 28.46
CA ALA A 303 9.28 27.21 27.54
C ALA A 303 8.84 27.93 26.26
N LEU A 304 7.73 27.48 25.65
CA LEU A 304 7.17 28.05 24.43
C LEU A 304 6.64 29.47 24.62
N THR A 305 6.08 29.79 25.79
CA THR A 305 5.64 31.17 26.12
C THR A 305 6.74 32.04 26.73
N GLY A 306 7.89 31.42 27.03
CA GLY A 306 9.04 32.00 27.71
C GLY A 306 10.23 32.17 26.78
N VAL A 307 11.21 31.27 26.88
CA VAL A 307 12.54 31.39 26.25
C VAL A 307 12.50 31.32 24.73
N PHE A 308 11.56 30.59 24.14
CA PHE A 308 11.43 30.48 22.69
C PHE A 308 10.64 31.66 22.08
N ARG A 309 9.79 32.34 22.85
CA ARG A 309 8.90 33.37 22.33
C ARG A 309 9.66 34.66 22.03
N ASP A 310 9.59 35.13 20.79
CA ASP A 310 10.11 36.44 20.43
C ASP A 310 9.08 37.53 20.72
N ARG A 311 9.32 38.27 21.81
CA ARG A 311 8.43 39.36 22.26
C ARG A 311 8.55 40.62 21.42
N GLU A 312 9.56 40.72 20.55
CA GLU A 312 9.83 41.90 19.73
C GLU A 312 9.15 41.77 18.36
N HIS A 313 9.33 40.63 17.69
CA HIS A 313 8.83 40.40 16.33
C HIS A 313 7.66 39.40 16.26
N GLY A 314 7.29 38.76 17.37
CA GLY A 314 6.33 37.67 17.40
C GLY A 314 6.94 36.35 16.92
N GLY A 315 6.16 35.27 17.02
CA GLY A 315 6.62 33.93 16.68
C GLY A 315 7.66 33.36 17.65
N TRP A 316 8.31 32.28 17.24
CA TRP A 316 9.25 31.51 18.05
C TRP A 316 10.63 31.42 17.40
N PHE A 317 11.68 31.49 18.21
CA PHE A 317 13.06 31.23 17.80
C PHE A 317 13.26 29.74 17.54
N ALA A 318 14.13 29.39 16.58
CA ALA A 318 14.39 27.99 16.25
C ALA A 318 15.13 27.24 17.36
N ALA A 319 16.08 27.88 18.06
CA ALA A 319 16.85 27.23 19.11
C ALA A 319 17.33 28.19 20.22
N VAL A 320 17.42 27.67 21.46
CA VAL A 320 17.90 28.39 22.64
C VAL A 320 18.92 27.59 23.44
N GLU A 321 19.90 28.26 24.04
CA GLU A 321 20.94 27.65 24.88
C GLU A 321 21.20 28.53 26.11
N GLY A 322 21.13 27.97 27.32
CA GLY A 322 21.34 28.72 28.56
C GLY A 322 20.34 29.87 28.74
N GLY A 323 19.12 29.70 28.23
CA GLY A 323 18.07 30.72 28.20
C GLY A 323 18.33 31.88 27.23
N LYS A 324 19.28 31.74 26.29
CA LYS A 324 19.59 32.73 25.25
C LYS A 324 19.27 32.17 23.87
N VAL A 325 18.90 33.05 22.95
CA VAL A 325 18.67 32.68 21.55
C VAL A 325 20.00 32.38 20.87
N VAL A 326 20.09 31.25 20.19
CA VAL A 326 21.26 30.86 19.38
C VAL A 326 20.94 30.65 17.91
N ASP A 327 19.67 30.37 17.59
CA ASP A 327 19.12 30.45 16.24
C ASP A 327 17.80 31.24 16.31
N ASP A 328 17.80 32.42 15.67
CA ASP A 328 16.67 33.34 15.69
C ASP A 328 15.80 33.30 14.43
N THR A 329 16.06 32.36 13.52
CA THR A 329 15.24 32.13 12.33
C THR A 329 13.81 31.70 12.71
N LYS A 330 12.86 31.96 11.81
CA LYS A 330 11.44 31.65 11.97
C LYS A 330 11.07 30.58 10.95
N GLN A 331 11.00 29.33 11.40
CA GLN A 331 10.82 28.18 10.52
C GLN A 331 9.38 27.69 10.54
N ALA A 332 8.72 27.58 9.39
CA ALA A 332 7.36 27.06 9.29
C ALA A 332 7.25 25.63 9.83
N TYR A 333 8.27 24.81 9.61
CA TYR A 333 8.36 23.45 10.14
C TYR A 333 8.22 23.42 11.67
N ALA A 334 9.11 24.13 12.38
CA ALA A 334 9.07 24.17 13.84
C ALA A 334 7.81 24.88 14.36
N HIS A 335 7.32 25.90 13.65
CA HIS A 335 6.09 26.61 13.98
C HIS A 335 4.84 25.72 13.88
N ALA A 336 4.76 24.84 12.88
CA ALA A 336 3.68 23.85 12.81
C ALA A 336 3.64 22.97 14.07
N PHE A 337 4.81 22.57 14.57
CA PHE A 337 4.90 21.85 15.84
C PHE A 337 4.48 22.70 17.06
N VAL A 338 4.67 24.02 17.07
CA VAL A 338 4.10 24.90 18.12
C VAL A 338 2.58 24.80 18.14
N VAL A 339 1.93 24.84 16.96
CA VAL A 339 0.48 24.69 16.84
C VAL A 339 0.04 23.30 17.32
N LEU A 340 0.73 22.23 16.91
CA LEU A 340 0.40 20.86 17.34
C LEU A 340 0.53 20.67 18.86
N ALA A 341 1.63 21.16 19.45
CA ALA A 341 1.88 21.11 20.89
C ALA A 341 0.80 21.88 21.66
N ALA A 342 0.47 23.10 21.21
CA ALA A 342 -0.54 23.94 21.83
C ALA A 342 -1.95 23.37 21.70
N ALA A 343 -2.30 22.78 20.55
CA ALA A 343 -3.58 22.11 20.33
C ALA A 343 -3.74 20.91 21.28
N SER A 344 -2.69 20.08 21.37
CA SER A 344 -2.69 18.90 22.23
C SER A 344 -2.75 19.25 23.71
N ALA A 345 -2.00 20.27 24.12
CA ALA A 345 -2.05 20.81 25.47
C ALA A 345 -3.41 21.45 25.81
N THR A 346 -4.09 22.04 24.81
CA THR A 346 -5.42 22.62 24.96
C THR A 346 -6.47 21.52 25.14
N ALA A 347 -6.42 20.45 24.34
CA ALA A 347 -7.26 19.26 24.54
C ALA A 347 -7.04 18.65 25.94
N ALA A 348 -5.80 18.62 26.40
CA ALA A 348 -5.38 18.18 27.73
C ALA A 348 -5.77 19.15 28.87
N GLY A 349 -6.38 20.30 28.57
CA GLY A 349 -6.81 21.29 29.56
C GLY A 349 -5.66 21.92 30.35
N ARG A 350 -4.46 22.00 29.77
CA ARG A 350 -3.27 22.50 30.48
C ARG A 350 -3.29 24.03 30.60
N PRO A 351 -2.82 24.61 31.72
CA PRO A 351 -2.81 26.05 31.93
C PRO A 351 -2.03 26.81 30.84
N GLY A 352 -2.64 27.85 30.27
CA GLY A 352 -2.01 28.71 29.26
C GLY A 352 -2.00 28.15 27.83
N ALA A 353 -2.37 26.89 27.63
CA ALA A 353 -2.32 26.23 26.32
C ALA A 353 -3.22 26.90 25.27
N ALA A 354 -4.47 27.24 25.63
CA ALA A 354 -5.41 27.86 24.69
C ALA A 354 -4.91 29.21 24.17
N ALA A 355 -4.33 30.05 25.05
CA ALA A 355 -3.76 31.33 24.64
C ALA A 355 -2.50 31.17 23.77
N LEU A 356 -1.70 30.14 24.04
CA LEU A 356 -0.56 29.77 23.19
C LEU A 356 -1.04 29.32 21.80
N LEU A 357 -2.10 28.52 21.73
CA LEU A 357 -2.69 28.04 20.47
C LEU A 357 -3.22 29.21 19.64
N ASP A 358 -3.97 30.12 20.25
CA ASP A 358 -4.50 31.31 19.57
C ASP A 358 -3.36 32.15 18.94
N GLU A 359 -2.28 32.40 19.70
CA GLU A 359 -1.11 33.14 19.20
C GLU A 359 -0.39 32.38 18.08
N ALA A 360 -0.21 31.06 18.23
CA ALA A 360 0.48 30.24 17.23
C ALA A 360 -0.30 30.17 15.91
N LEU A 361 -1.63 30.06 15.98
CA LEU A 361 -2.49 30.08 14.80
C LEU A 361 -2.54 31.46 14.14
N GLU A 362 -2.53 32.55 14.91
CA GLU A 362 -2.44 33.91 14.38
C GLU A 362 -1.13 34.11 13.60
N VAL A 363 0.00 33.67 14.14
CA VAL A 363 1.30 33.76 13.47
C VAL A 363 1.35 32.85 12.23
N LEU A 364 0.83 31.62 12.32
CA LEU A 364 0.75 30.70 11.18
C LEU A 364 -0.01 31.35 10.03
N ASP A 365 -1.20 31.88 10.33
CA ASP A 365 -2.08 32.50 9.35
C ASP A 365 -1.47 33.77 8.74
N ALA A 366 -0.89 34.63 9.57
CA ALA A 366 -0.40 35.93 9.14
C ALA A 366 0.97 35.88 8.44
N LYS A 367 1.79 34.87 8.72
CA LYS A 367 3.21 34.83 8.29
C LYS A 367 3.55 33.66 7.39
N PHE A 368 3.10 32.47 7.72
CA PHE A 368 3.55 31.25 7.04
C PHE A 368 2.57 30.79 5.97
N PHE A 369 1.26 30.96 6.15
CA PHE A 369 0.28 30.45 5.20
C PHE A 369 0.07 31.41 4.02
N ASP A 370 0.43 30.96 2.81
CA ASP A 370 0.10 31.63 1.56
C ASP A 370 -1.27 31.14 1.07
N ALA A 371 -2.28 32.00 1.19
CA ALA A 371 -3.65 31.70 0.81
C ALA A 371 -3.86 31.51 -0.70
N GLU A 372 -3.03 32.13 -1.55
CA GLU A 372 -3.10 31.98 -3.00
C GLU A 372 -2.51 30.63 -3.41
N ALA A 373 -1.33 30.30 -2.88
CA ALA A 373 -0.70 29.00 -3.11
C ALA A 373 -1.43 27.84 -2.42
N ARG A 374 -2.23 28.13 -1.38
CA ARG A 374 -2.84 27.16 -0.45
C ARG A 374 -1.78 26.27 0.24
N LEU A 375 -0.63 26.87 0.56
CA LEU A 375 0.55 26.20 1.09
C LEU A 375 1.24 27.10 2.12
N SER A 376 1.94 26.50 3.08
CA SER A 376 2.88 27.20 3.95
C SER A 376 4.18 27.48 3.20
N VAL A 377 4.70 28.70 3.33
CA VAL A 377 6.09 29.04 2.98
C VAL A 377 7.06 28.43 4.01
N ASP A 378 8.36 28.61 3.83
CA ASP A 378 9.38 27.85 4.59
C ASP A 378 9.97 28.65 5.76
N THR A 379 11.10 29.33 5.57
CA THR A 379 11.86 29.96 6.65
C THR A 379 12.03 31.46 6.43
N PHE A 380 11.74 32.26 7.46
CA PHE A 380 12.06 33.68 7.49
C PHE A 380 13.27 33.98 8.38
N ASP A 381 13.89 35.13 8.14
CA ASP A 381 14.70 35.81 9.14
C ASP A 381 13.87 36.15 10.40
N ARG A 382 14.57 36.54 11.48
CA ARG A 382 13.94 36.88 12.76
C ARG A 382 12.80 37.90 12.64
N THR A 383 12.89 38.84 11.70
CA THR A 383 11.96 39.97 11.61
C THR A 383 10.75 39.72 10.70
N PHE A 384 10.64 38.53 10.10
CA PHE A 384 9.64 38.19 9.09
C PHE A 384 9.67 39.13 7.87
N THR A 385 10.85 39.58 7.45
CA THR A 385 11.02 40.44 6.26
C THR A 385 11.63 39.70 5.08
N ASP A 386 12.63 38.87 5.35
CA ASP A 386 13.36 38.12 4.34
C ASP A 386 12.94 36.65 4.42
N LEU A 387 12.21 36.21 3.40
CA LEU A 387 11.79 34.82 3.21
C LEU A 387 12.85 34.08 2.41
N GLU A 388 13.22 32.88 2.84
CA GLU A 388 14.12 32.00 2.09
C GLU A 388 13.57 31.75 0.67
N ASP A 389 14.45 31.76 -0.33
CA ASP A 389 14.14 31.42 -1.72
C ASP A 389 14.02 29.89 -1.91
N TYR A 390 13.24 29.24 -1.04
CA TYR A 390 12.98 27.80 -1.01
C TYR A 390 11.57 27.52 -0.50
N ARG A 391 10.93 26.46 -1.00
CA ARG A 391 9.65 25.96 -0.51
C ARG A 391 9.75 24.45 -0.28
N GLY A 392 9.38 23.98 0.90
CA GLY A 392 9.42 22.57 1.28
C GLY A 392 8.03 21.97 1.57
N ILE A 393 7.79 20.76 1.07
CA ILE A 393 6.55 20.02 1.40
C ILE A 393 6.60 19.43 2.81
N ASN A 394 7.79 19.16 3.36
CA ASN A 394 7.95 18.70 4.74
C ASN A 394 7.28 19.65 5.78
N ALA A 395 7.52 20.96 5.70
CA ALA A 395 6.85 21.93 6.58
C ALA A 395 5.32 21.97 6.37
N ASN A 396 4.87 21.74 5.13
CA ASN A 396 3.45 21.66 4.79
C ASN A 396 2.77 20.41 5.36
N MET A 397 3.46 19.28 5.37
CA MET A 397 2.97 18.02 5.94
C MET A 397 2.65 18.18 7.43
N HIS A 398 3.60 18.70 8.21
CA HIS A 398 3.34 18.95 9.63
C HIS A 398 2.39 20.13 9.86
N THR A 399 2.26 21.06 8.91
CA THR A 399 1.18 22.05 8.95
C THR A 399 -0.19 21.37 8.85
N VAL A 400 -0.37 20.39 7.96
CA VAL A 400 -1.62 19.61 7.87
C VAL A 400 -1.91 18.91 9.18
N GLU A 401 -0.92 18.20 9.74
CA GLU A 401 -1.04 17.52 11.03
C GLU A 401 -1.50 18.47 12.15
N ALA A 402 -0.83 19.61 12.28
CA ALA A 402 -1.14 20.61 13.28
C ALA A 402 -2.53 21.25 13.09
N LEU A 403 -2.93 21.52 11.84
CA LEU A 403 -4.21 22.13 11.52
C LEU A 403 -5.38 21.16 11.70
N LEU A 404 -5.19 19.85 11.50
CA LEU A 404 -6.20 18.85 11.87
C LEU A 404 -6.43 18.85 13.39
N ALA A 405 -5.36 18.82 14.18
CA ALA A 405 -5.47 18.92 15.64
C ALA A 405 -6.10 20.25 16.09
N ALA A 406 -5.74 21.37 15.46
CA ALA A 406 -6.33 22.67 15.76
C ALA A 406 -7.82 22.75 15.39
N ALA A 407 -8.23 22.17 14.26
CA ALA A 407 -9.62 22.13 13.82
C ALA A 407 -10.52 21.46 14.88
N ASP A 408 -10.08 20.32 15.39
CA ASP A 408 -10.84 19.54 16.37
C ASP A 408 -10.98 20.29 17.70
N VAL A 409 -9.88 20.86 18.21
CA VAL A 409 -9.87 21.50 19.53
C VAL A 409 -10.52 22.89 19.53
N THR A 410 -10.44 23.62 18.42
CA THR A 410 -11.05 24.97 18.31
C THR A 410 -12.48 24.92 17.77
N GLY A 411 -12.85 23.88 17.02
CA GLY A 411 -14.08 23.82 16.24
C GLY A 411 -14.12 24.79 15.05
N ASP A 412 -13.03 25.49 14.72
CA ASP A 412 -12.97 26.40 13.57
C ASP A 412 -12.67 25.62 12.29
N ARG A 413 -13.70 25.52 11.43
CA ARG A 413 -13.66 24.81 10.16
C ARG A 413 -12.54 25.29 9.22
N ARG A 414 -12.14 26.56 9.33
CA ARG A 414 -11.07 27.14 8.51
C ARG A 414 -9.78 26.32 8.56
N TRP A 415 -9.44 25.72 9.71
CA TRP A 415 -8.22 24.94 9.86
C TRP A 415 -8.29 23.62 9.09
N LEU A 416 -9.43 22.94 9.12
CA LEU A 416 -9.66 21.75 8.31
C LEU A 416 -9.63 22.09 6.80
N ASP A 417 -10.26 23.19 6.39
CA ASP A 417 -10.26 23.61 4.98
C ASP A 417 -8.83 23.91 4.47
N ARG A 418 -7.97 24.47 5.31
CA ARG A 418 -6.55 24.69 4.98
C ARG A 418 -5.76 23.40 4.94
N ALA A 419 -5.94 22.51 5.92
CA ALA A 419 -5.31 21.20 5.92
C ALA A 419 -5.63 20.43 4.62
N VAL A 420 -6.92 20.42 4.23
CA VAL A 420 -7.38 19.83 2.97
C VAL A 420 -6.83 20.56 1.74
N GLY A 421 -6.74 21.88 1.78
CA GLY A 421 -6.14 22.69 0.72
C GLY A 421 -4.67 22.34 0.47
N ILE A 422 -3.88 22.24 1.53
CA ILE A 422 -2.47 21.83 1.47
C ILE A 422 -2.36 20.40 0.94
N ALA A 423 -3.14 19.45 1.48
CA ALA A 423 -3.13 18.06 1.03
C ALA A 423 -3.52 17.93 -0.45
N THR A 424 -4.46 18.75 -0.94
CA THR A 424 -4.83 18.81 -2.36
C THR A 424 -3.63 19.22 -3.21
N ARG A 425 -2.92 20.29 -2.82
CA ARG A 425 -1.74 20.77 -3.55
C ARG A 425 -0.61 19.74 -3.53
N ALA A 426 -0.23 19.27 -2.36
CA ALA A 426 0.89 18.35 -2.18
C ALA A 426 0.64 17.01 -2.88
N ILE A 427 -0.56 16.44 -2.71
CA ILE A 427 -0.82 15.05 -3.07
C ILE A 427 -1.62 14.93 -4.37
N ASP A 428 -2.80 15.55 -4.44
CA ASP A 428 -3.66 15.42 -5.63
C ASP A 428 -3.09 16.14 -6.86
N GLU A 429 -2.26 17.16 -6.65
CA GLU A 429 -1.59 17.88 -7.74
C GLU A 429 -0.12 17.46 -7.89
N PHE A 430 0.76 17.73 -6.92
CA PHE A 430 2.21 17.51 -7.11
C PHE A 430 2.60 16.03 -7.13
N ALA A 431 2.23 15.23 -6.13
CA ALA A 431 2.55 13.82 -6.12
C ALA A 431 1.90 13.11 -7.31
N ARG A 432 0.60 13.32 -7.56
CA ARG A 432 -0.12 12.73 -8.70
C ARG A 432 0.54 13.05 -10.04
N ALA A 433 1.01 14.29 -10.24
CA ALA A 433 1.69 14.69 -11.48
C ALA A 433 3.07 14.02 -11.66
N ASN A 434 3.65 13.47 -10.58
CA ASN A 434 4.94 12.79 -10.58
C ASN A 434 4.81 11.29 -10.23
N ASP A 435 3.77 10.64 -10.75
CA ASP A 435 3.50 9.20 -10.52
C ASP A 435 3.47 8.84 -9.02
N TRP A 436 2.90 9.71 -8.19
CA TRP A 436 2.86 9.57 -6.72
C TRP A 436 4.21 9.59 -6.01
N ALA A 437 5.32 9.83 -6.72
CA ALA A 437 6.59 10.15 -6.10
C ALA A 437 6.63 11.63 -5.73
N LEU A 438 6.19 11.96 -4.51
CA LEU A 438 6.07 13.33 -4.04
C LEU A 438 7.41 14.09 -4.15
N PRO A 439 7.48 15.19 -4.93
CA PRO A 439 8.61 16.11 -4.86
C PRO A 439 8.62 16.84 -3.51
N GLU A 440 9.78 16.94 -2.86
CA GLU A 440 9.92 17.59 -1.55
C GLU A 440 10.31 19.06 -1.65
N HIS A 441 11.01 19.42 -2.74
CA HIS A 441 11.75 20.68 -2.88
C HIS A 441 11.20 21.49 -4.05
N PHE A 442 10.97 22.79 -3.81
CA PHE A 442 10.39 23.69 -4.78
C PHE A 442 11.07 25.07 -4.75
N ASP A 443 11.01 25.76 -5.88
CA ASP A 443 11.36 27.17 -5.95
C ASP A 443 10.23 28.05 -5.38
N THR A 444 10.43 29.37 -5.41
CA THR A 444 9.48 30.35 -4.87
C THR A 444 8.15 30.42 -5.61
N ASP A 445 8.08 29.89 -6.84
CA ASP A 445 6.89 29.81 -7.68
C ASP A 445 6.21 28.43 -7.60
N TRP A 446 6.66 27.54 -6.69
CA TRP A 446 6.19 26.16 -6.55
C TRP A 446 6.44 25.27 -7.77
N ASN A 447 7.53 25.51 -8.51
CA ASN A 447 8.02 24.53 -9.48
C ASN A 447 8.90 23.48 -8.77
N PRO A 448 8.69 22.17 -9.04
CA PRO A 448 9.51 21.11 -8.44
C PRO A 448 10.99 21.23 -8.80
N LEU A 449 11.85 21.12 -7.80
CA LEU A 449 13.31 21.07 -7.91
C LEU A 449 13.80 19.64 -7.69
N LEU A 450 13.58 18.77 -8.67
CA LEU A 450 13.85 17.32 -8.55
C LEU A 450 15.32 16.98 -8.29
N GLU A 451 16.26 17.85 -8.68
CA GLU A 451 17.70 17.64 -8.48
C GLU A 451 18.27 18.39 -7.27
N TYR A 452 17.41 18.93 -6.40
CA TYR A 452 17.84 19.62 -5.18
C TYR A 452 18.61 18.65 -4.27
N ASN A 453 19.79 19.07 -3.80
CA ASN A 453 20.71 18.28 -2.96
C ASN A 453 21.17 16.94 -3.56
N ALA A 454 21.15 16.76 -4.88
CA ALA A 454 21.70 15.55 -5.53
C ALA A 454 23.19 15.30 -5.20
N ASP A 455 23.94 16.35 -4.85
CA ASP A 455 25.33 16.30 -4.39
C ASP A 455 25.49 16.08 -2.87
N GLU A 456 24.42 16.24 -2.09
CA GLU A 456 24.34 15.97 -0.65
C GLU A 456 23.08 15.13 -0.31
N PRO A 457 23.00 13.88 -0.80
CA PRO A 457 21.75 13.11 -0.77
C PRO A 457 21.25 12.76 0.63
N ASN A 458 22.14 12.72 1.62
CA ASN A 458 21.84 12.35 3.01
C ASN A 458 21.61 13.58 3.92
N HIS A 459 21.28 14.75 3.35
CA HIS A 459 20.99 15.94 4.16
C HIS A 459 19.85 15.66 5.15
N PRO A 460 20.02 15.95 6.46
CA PRO A 460 19.13 15.44 7.52
C PRO A 460 17.66 15.88 7.40
N PHE A 461 17.41 17.07 6.83
CA PHE A 461 16.06 17.65 6.72
C PHE A 461 15.57 17.85 5.27
N ARG A 462 16.47 17.74 4.29
CA ARG A 462 16.21 18.05 2.88
C ARG A 462 16.99 17.08 1.97
N PRO A 463 16.83 15.76 2.17
CA PRO A 463 17.59 14.74 1.43
C PRO A 463 17.20 14.72 -0.04
N TYR A 464 18.09 14.24 -0.91
CA TYR A 464 17.77 14.09 -2.34
C TYR A 464 16.73 12.99 -2.58
N GLY A 465 15.95 13.20 -3.64
CA GLY A 465 14.98 12.23 -4.13
C GLY A 465 13.68 12.27 -3.34
N ALA A 466 12.98 11.15 -3.35
CA ALA A 466 11.72 11.03 -2.65
C ALA A 466 11.89 10.28 -1.33
N THR A 467 11.35 10.85 -0.25
CA THR A 467 11.43 10.29 1.10
C THR A 467 10.27 9.35 1.35
N ILE A 468 10.54 8.06 1.50
CA ILE A 468 9.51 7.02 1.62
C ILE A 468 8.62 7.25 2.85
N GLY A 469 9.22 7.64 3.97
CA GLY A 469 8.47 7.93 5.19
C GLY A 469 7.44 9.04 5.01
N HIS A 470 7.73 10.07 4.21
CA HIS A 470 6.76 11.13 3.95
C HIS A 470 5.59 10.65 3.08
N TRP A 471 5.81 9.74 2.12
CA TRP A 471 4.68 9.15 1.37
C TRP A 471 3.71 8.42 2.30
N ILE A 472 4.26 7.67 3.25
CA ILE A 472 3.50 6.93 4.26
C ILE A 472 2.74 7.89 5.19
N GLU A 473 3.43 8.91 5.71
CA GLU A 473 2.84 9.90 6.61
C GLU A 473 1.74 10.72 5.92
N TRP A 474 1.96 11.15 4.67
CA TRP A 474 0.94 11.81 3.86
C TRP A 474 -0.28 10.94 3.63
N ALA A 475 -0.13 9.64 3.37
CA ALA A 475 -1.26 8.74 3.22
C ALA A 475 -2.12 8.71 4.49
N ARG A 476 -1.48 8.63 5.67
CA ARG A 476 -2.17 8.72 6.97
C ARG A 476 -2.89 10.05 7.14
N LEU A 477 -2.21 11.18 6.92
CA LEU A 477 -2.77 12.52 7.09
C LEU A 477 -3.92 12.80 6.12
N VAL A 478 -3.84 12.35 4.87
CA VAL A 478 -4.91 12.46 3.87
C VAL A 478 -6.16 11.69 4.33
N LEU A 479 -5.98 10.49 4.90
CA LEU A 479 -7.11 9.71 5.42
C LEU A 479 -7.71 10.29 6.72
N GLN A 480 -6.89 10.93 7.55
CA GLN A 480 -7.36 11.68 8.71
C GLN A 480 -8.17 12.91 8.28
N ALA A 481 -7.67 13.69 7.32
CA ALA A 481 -8.40 14.82 6.72
C ALA A 481 -9.71 14.37 6.06
N ARG A 482 -9.68 13.27 5.30
CA ARG A 482 -10.87 12.64 4.71
C ARG A 482 -11.91 12.28 5.76
N SER A 483 -11.48 11.67 6.86
CA SER A 483 -12.38 11.24 7.94
C SER A 483 -12.95 12.45 8.69
N ALA A 484 -12.16 13.50 8.89
CA ALA A 484 -12.64 14.77 9.45
C ALA A 484 -13.69 15.44 8.54
N LEU A 485 -13.50 15.44 7.22
CA LEU A 485 -14.51 15.91 6.27
C LEU A 485 -15.80 15.09 6.32
N ILE A 486 -15.70 13.77 6.36
CA ILE A 486 -16.90 12.91 6.49
C ILE A 486 -17.63 13.18 7.81
N ALA A 487 -16.90 13.36 8.92
CA ALA A 487 -17.50 13.68 10.20
C ALA A 487 -18.21 15.05 10.19
N ALA A 488 -17.64 16.04 9.50
CA ALA A 488 -18.19 17.40 9.44
C ALA A 488 -19.32 17.56 8.41
N ASP A 489 -19.17 16.97 7.21
CA ASP A 489 -20.02 17.24 6.03
C ASP A 489 -20.78 16.01 5.53
N GLY A 490 -20.47 14.81 6.02
CA GLY A 490 -21.05 13.55 5.58
C GLY A 490 -20.42 12.95 4.31
N GLU A 491 -19.49 13.67 3.68
CA GLU A 491 -18.78 13.22 2.47
C GLU A 491 -17.35 13.77 2.41
N ALA A 492 -16.51 13.15 1.58
CA ALA A 492 -15.18 13.62 1.26
C ALA A 492 -14.82 13.27 -0.20
N PRO A 493 -13.92 14.02 -0.85
CA PRO A 493 -13.49 13.73 -2.22
C PRO A 493 -12.90 12.33 -2.39
N GLU A 494 -13.23 11.66 -3.49
CA GLU A 494 -12.77 10.29 -3.81
C GLU A 494 -11.24 10.20 -3.94
N TRP A 495 -10.61 11.27 -4.46
CA TRP A 495 -9.16 11.32 -4.67
C TRP A 495 -8.35 11.04 -3.40
N MET A 496 -8.89 11.36 -2.22
CA MET A 496 -8.16 11.19 -0.95
C MET A 496 -7.91 9.70 -0.65
N LEU A 497 -8.89 8.83 -0.94
CA LEU A 497 -8.71 7.40 -0.75
C LEU A 497 -7.82 6.79 -1.84
N GLU A 498 -8.00 7.23 -3.09
CA GLU A 498 -7.16 6.84 -4.23
C GLU A 498 -5.69 7.15 -3.96
N ALA A 499 -5.40 8.40 -3.57
CA ALA A 499 -4.05 8.87 -3.32
C ALA A 499 -3.39 8.16 -2.12
N ALA A 500 -4.10 8.01 -1.01
CA ALA A 500 -3.58 7.29 0.15
C ALA A 500 -3.26 5.82 -0.20
N THR A 501 -4.11 5.17 -0.98
CA THR A 501 -3.87 3.81 -1.49
C THR A 501 -2.62 3.77 -2.36
N ALA A 502 -2.50 4.67 -3.34
CA ALA A 502 -1.37 4.72 -4.25
C ALA A 502 -0.03 4.95 -3.52
N LEU A 503 0.00 5.90 -2.59
CA LEU A 503 1.18 6.18 -1.75
C LEU A 503 1.55 4.96 -0.90
N MET A 504 0.58 4.33 -0.25
CA MET A 504 0.83 3.17 0.62
C MET A 504 1.27 1.93 -0.15
N GLU A 505 0.70 1.66 -1.32
CA GLU A 505 1.14 0.55 -2.18
C GLU A 505 2.55 0.78 -2.71
N LYS A 506 2.86 2.02 -3.12
CA LYS A 506 4.20 2.41 -3.58
C LYS A 506 5.23 2.28 -2.45
N SER A 507 4.92 2.76 -1.25
CA SER A 507 5.77 2.59 -0.07
C SER A 507 5.92 1.13 0.33
N ALA A 508 4.85 0.33 0.32
CA ALA A 508 4.94 -1.09 0.65
C ALA A 508 5.85 -1.86 -0.32
N ALA A 509 5.96 -1.43 -1.58
CA ALA A 509 6.88 -1.99 -2.56
C ALA A 509 8.36 -1.65 -2.30
N THR A 510 8.67 -0.64 -1.48
CA THR A 510 10.05 -0.29 -1.12
C THR A 510 10.57 -1.01 0.12
N PHE A 511 9.70 -1.70 0.87
CA PHE A 511 10.13 -2.51 2.01
C PHE A 511 10.98 -3.70 1.53
N GLY A 512 12.26 -3.74 1.91
CA GLY A 512 13.20 -4.76 1.47
C GLY A 512 13.81 -4.53 0.09
N LEU A 513 13.72 -3.32 -0.46
CA LEU A 513 14.10 -3.01 -1.85
C LEU A 513 15.57 -3.25 -2.18
N ASP A 514 16.46 -3.08 -1.21
CA ASP A 514 17.90 -3.31 -1.35
C ASP A 514 18.34 -4.73 -0.93
N GLY A 515 17.40 -5.59 -0.56
CA GLY A 515 17.64 -6.98 -0.16
C GLY A 515 17.71 -7.22 1.35
N ALA A 516 17.67 -6.18 2.19
CA ALA A 516 17.59 -6.29 3.65
C ALA A 516 16.24 -5.78 4.18
N PRO A 517 15.64 -6.37 5.22
CA PRO A 517 14.34 -5.93 5.74
C PRO A 517 14.38 -4.46 6.18
N GLY A 518 13.22 -3.79 6.14
CA GLY A 518 13.08 -2.36 6.46
C GLY A 518 12.86 -1.50 5.22
N PHE A 519 12.56 -0.23 5.47
CA PHE A 519 12.43 0.79 4.43
C PHE A 519 13.76 1.52 4.27
N VAL A 520 14.23 1.65 3.03
CA VAL A 520 15.30 2.61 2.72
C VAL A 520 14.80 4.03 2.95
N TYR A 521 15.71 4.97 3.26
CA TYR A 521 15.32 6.33 3.59
C TYR A 521 14.79 7.10 2.38
N THR A 522 15.52 7.07 1.26
CA THR A 522 15.11 7.75 0.02
C THR A 522 15.30 6.89 -1.23
N VAL A 523 14.54 7.23 -2.26
CA VAL A 523 14.70 6.69 -3.62
C VAL A 523 14.86 7.82 -4.64
N ASP A 524 15.53 7.54 -5.75
CA ASP A 524 15.55 8.44 -6.91
C ASP A 524 14.18 8.42 -7.64
N TRP A 525 14.04 9.26 -8.67
CA TRP A 525 12.80 9.39 -9.43
C TRP A 525 12.47 8.16 -10.31
N ASP A 526 13.40 7.22 -10.48
CA ASP A 526 13.18 5.91 -11.11
C ASP A 526 12.84 4.81 -10.07
N GLY A 527 12.81 5.15 -8.77
CA GLY A 527 12.52 4.24 -7.68
C GLY A 527 13.71 3.40 -7.20
N LYS A 528 14.95 3.82 -7.48
CA LYS A 528 16.15 3.13 -6.97
C LYS A 528 16.54 3.68 -5.60
N PRO A 529 16.98 2.83 -4.64
CA PRO A 529 17.50 3.30 -3.37
C PRO A 529 18.64 4.30 -3.53
N VAL A 530 18.59 5.42 -2.78
CA VAL A 530 19.68 6.40 -2.67
C VAL A 530 20.26 6.33 -1.25
N ALA A 531 19.55 6.87 -0.27
CA ALA A 531 19.88 6.74 1.14
C ALA A 531 19.25 5.44 1.65
N GLN A 532 20.10 4.50 2.06
CA GLN A 532 19.70 3.14 2.48
C GLN A 532 19.66 2.98 3.99
N GLU A 533 19.94 4.02 4.75
CA GLU A 533 19.79 4.03 6.20
C GLU A 533 18.33 3.78 6.59
N ARG A 534 18.09 3.11 7.71
CA ARG A 534 16.74 2.85 8.25
C ARG A 534 16.50 3.81 9.41
N MET A 535 15.67 4.81 9.18
CA MET A 535 15.25 5.73 10.22
C MET A 535 14.01 5.19 10.94
N HIS A 536 14.03 5.15 12.27
CA HIS A 536 12.95 4.55 13.06
C HIS A 536 11.57 5.15 12.76
N TRP A 537 11.53 6.46 12.50
CA TRP A 537 10.30 7.20 12.27
C TRP A 537 9.57 6.72 11.00
N VAL A 538 10.29 6.25 9.98
CA VAL A 538 9.70 5.70 8.75
C VAL A 538 8.87 4.46 9.08
N ALA A 539 9.41 3.57 9.92
CA ALA A 539 8.70 2.37 10.36
C ALA A 539 7.55 2.68 11.34
N ALA A 540 7.75 3.67 12.23
CA ALA A 540 6.71 4.15 13.13
C ALA A 540 5.50 4.74 12.36
N GLU A 541 5.75 5.53 11.32
CA GLU A 541 4.72 6.02 10.42
C GLU A 541 4.06 4.89 9.63
N ALA A 542 4.84 3.89 9.20
CA ALA A 542 4.31 2.75 8.44
C ALA A 542 3.26 1.97 9.23
N VAL A 543 3.55 1.64 10.50
CA VAL A 543 2.58 0.93 11.34
C VAL A 543 1.35 1.80 11.66
N GLY A 544 1.52 3.11 11.86
CA GLY A 544 0.41 4.04 12.04
C GLY A 544 -0.50 4.13 10.81
N ALA A 545 0.10 4.32 9.63
CA ALA A 545 -0.60 4.42 8.36
C ALA A 545 -1.30 3.10 7.97
N ALA A 546 -0.67 1.95 8.17
CA ALA A 546 -1.30 0.64 7.93
C ALA A 546 -2.54 0.43 8.82
N ALA A 547 -2.48 0.82 10.09
CA ALA A 547 -3.64 0.76 10.98
C ALA A 547 -4.79 1.65 10.49
N VAL A 548 -4.48 2.86 10.01
CA VAL A 548 -5.48 3.77 9.43
C VAL A 548 -6.05 3.24 8.11
N MET A 549 -5.20 2.71 7.21
CA MET A 549 -5.63 2.07 5.96
C MET A 549 -6.59 0.92 6.23
N TYR A 550 -6.26 0.03 7.18
CA TYR A 550 -7.12 -1.10 7.55
C TYR A 550 -8.50 -0.62 8.03
N ARG A 551 -8.56 0.42 8.85
CA ARG A 551 -9.83 0.97 9.36
C ARG A 551 -10.69 1.62 8.29
N VAL A 552 -10.07 2.34 7.36
CA VAL A 552 -10.80 3.04 6.30
C VAL A 552 -11.31 2.06 5.24
N THR A 553 -10.51 1.04 4.90
CA THR A 553 -10.79 0.16 3.75
C THR A 553 -11.40 -1.19 4.14
N GLY A 554 -11.11 -1.69 5.34
CA GLY A 554 -11.40 -3.07 5.74
C GLY A 554 -10.56 -4.13 5.03
N ASP A 555 -9.57 -3.74 4.21
CA ASP A 555 -8.75 -4.68 3.45
C ASP A 555 -7.71 -5.37 4.36
N PRO A 556 -7.76 -6.71 4.52
CA PRO A 556 -6.86 -7.45 5.41
C PRO A 556 -5.38 -7.31 5.05
N VAL A 557 -5.03 -6.92 3.81
CA VAL A 557 -3.62 -6.71 3.44
C VAL A 557 -2.94 -5.69 4.35
N TRP A 558 -3.64 -4.64 4.78
CA TRP A 558 -3.08 -3.61 5.64
C TRP A 558 -2.86 -4.10 7.08
N ALA A 559 -3.70 -5.01 7.56
CA ALA A 559 -3.47 -5.68 8.83
C ALA A 559 -2.24 -6.61 8.77
N GLU A 560 -2.06 -7.33 7.66
CA GLU A 560 -0.87 -8.16 7.44
C GLU A 560 0.42 -7.33 7.36
N ARG A 561 0.38 -6.18 6.68
CA ARG A 561 1.51 -5.23 6.63
C ARG A 561 1.81 -4.62 7.99
N TYR A 562 0.77 -4.24 8.73
CA TYR A 562 0.92 -3.77 10.11
C TYR A 562 1.69 -4.78 10.98
N GLU A 563 1.32 -6.06 10.92
CA GLU A 563 2.01 -7.12 11.65
C GLU A 563 3.46 -7.29 11.17
N GLN A 564 3.68 -7.33 9.86
CA GLN A 564 5.03 -7.45 9.27
C GLN A 564 5.95 -6.31 9.75
N TRP A 565 5.45 -5.08 9.78
CA TRP A 565 6.25 -3.92 10.14
C TRP A 565 6.46 -3.82 11.66
N TRP A 566 5.52 -4.27 12.49
CA TRP A 566 5.77 -4.41 13.93
C TRP A 566 6.79 -5.49 14.26
N GLU A 567 6.79 -6.61 13.53
CA GLU A 567 7.85 -7.63 13.67
C GLU A 567 9.22 -7.05 13.32
N TYR A 568 9.30 -6.21 12.28
CA TYR A 568 10.53 -5.47 11.95
C TYR A 568 10.95 -4.51 13.06
N VAL A 569 10.04 -3.65 13.53
CA VAL A 569 10.28 -2.72 14.63
C VAL A 569 10.78 -3.48 15.86
N SER A 570 10.07 -4.53 16.26
CA SER A 570 10.41 -5.34 17.44
C SER A 570 11.77 -6.03 17.32
N THR A 571 12.20 -6.38 16.11
CA THR A 571 13.45 -7.11 15.89
C THR A 571 14.65 -6.18 15.84
N TYR A 572 14.51 -5.00 15.21
CA TYR A 572 15.65 -4.16 14.84
C TYR A 572 15.67 -2.78 15.49
N LEU A 573 14.51 -2.22 15.86
CA LEU A 573 14.42 -0.84 16.32
C LEU A 573 14.23 -0.71 17.82
N LEU A 574 13.55 -1.64 18.50
CA LEU A 574 13.38 -1.56 19.96
C LEU A 574 14.72 -1.78 20.67
N ASP A 575 15.11 -0.84 21.54
CA ASP A 575 16.24 -1.01 22.43
C ASP A 575 15.75 -1.46 23.82
N ALA A 576 15.70 -2.77 24.03
CA ALA A 576 15.28 -3.36 25.30
C ALA A 576 16.26 -3.11 26.46
N GLU A 577 17.51 -2.73 26.18
CA GLU A 577 18.53 -2.49 27.20
C GLU A 577 18.62 -1.01 27.58
N GLY A 578 18.77 -0.12 26.57
CA GLY A 578 18.89 1.33 26.75
C GLY A 578 17.56 2.08 26.76
N GLY A 579 16.45 1.41 26.47
CA GLY A 579 15.11 2.01 26.37
C GLY A 579 14.90 2.80 25.08
N SER A 580 13.63 3.07 24.76
CA SER A 580 13.22 3.72 23.50
C SER A 580 13.65 2.93 22.26
N TRP A 581 13.64 3.57 21.10
CA TRP A 581 13.96 2.96 19.81
C TRP A 581 15.32 3.48 19.31
N PHE A 582 16.12 2.63 18.70
CA PHE A 582 17.30 3.05 17.94
C PHE A 582 16.88 3.98 16.82
N HIS A 583 17.50 5.16 16.75
CA HIS A 583 17.03 6.20 15.84
C HIS A 583 17.37 5.91 14.37
N GLU A 584 18.54 5.32 14.14
CA GLU A 584 19.14 5.09 12.83
C GLU A 584 19.84 3.73 12.81
N LEU A 585 19.54 2.93 11.78
CA LEU A 585 20.30 1.72 11.43
C LEU A 585 20.94 1.90 10.05
N ASP A 586 22.03 1.19 9.82
CA ASP A 586 22.66 1.10 8.50
C ASP A 586 21.87 0.19 7.54
N ALA A 587 22.42 -0.04 6.34
CA ALA A 587 21.76 -0.86 5.32
C ALA A 587 21.62 -2.35 5.70
N ASP A 588 22.43 -2.84 6.63
CA ASP A 588 22.41 -4.21 7.13
C ASP A 588 21.55 -4.36 8.40
N ASN A 589 20.88 -3.28 8.83
CA ASN A 589 20.13 -3.15 10.09
C ASN A 589 21.00 -3.21 11.36
N GLU A 590 22.25 -2.77 11.28
CA GLU A 590 23.10 -2.55 12.45
C GLU A 590 22.94 -1.12 12.97
N VAL A 591 22.93 -0.95 14.29
CA VAL A 591 22.73 0.36 14.93
C VAL A 591 23.86 1.33 14.56
N GLN A 592 23.48 2.54 14.15
CA GLN A 592 24.42 3.65 13.93
C GLN A 592 23.82 4.99 14.37
N GLY A 593 24.53 6.08 14.11
CA GLY A 593 24.09 7.44 14.43
C GLY A 593 24.86 8.47 13.63
N VAL A 594 25.01 8.22 12.32
CA VAL A 594 25.81 9.06 11.42
C VAL A 594 25.06 10.34 11.09
N THR A 595 23.77 10.22 10.75
CA THR A 595 22.90 11.38 10.50
C THR A 595 22.25 11.85 11.80
N TRP A 596 21.81 10.92 12.63
CA TRP A 596 21.04 11.20 13.85
C TRP A 596 21.59 10.40 15.05
N PRO A 597 22.58 10.94 15.76
CA PRO A 597 23.13 10.29 16.95
C PRO A 597 22.16 10.36 18.14
N GLY A 598 22.13 9.30 18.94
CA GLY A 598 21.28 9.22 20.14
C GLY A 598 19.82 8.91 19.84
N LYS A 599 18.91 9.33 20.72
CA LYS A 599 17.47 9.05 20.66
C LYS A 599 16.67 10.33 20.97
N PRO A 600 16.71 11.33 20.07
CA PRO A 600 16.48 12.74 20.41
C PRO A 600 15.07 13.05 20.92
N ASP A 601 14.08 12.30 20.43
CA ASP A 601 12.68 12.42 20.84
C ASP A 601 11.95 11.07 20.74
N ILE A 602 10.72 11.04 21.26
CA ILE A 602 9.84 9.86 21.26
C ILE A 602 8.62 10.02 20.36
N TYR A 603 8.53 11.10 19.58
CA TYR A 603 7.30 11.58 18.96
C TYR A 603 6.63 10.57 18.03
N HIS A 604 7.38 10.05 17.05
CA HIS A 604 6.83 9.09 16.09
C HIS A 604 6.64 7.72 16.74
N ALA A 605 7.63 7.24 17.49
CA ALA A 605 7.56 5.95 18.21
C ALA A 605 6.36 5.89 19.17
N PHE A 606 6.13 6.95 19.94
CA PHE A 606 5.01 7.01 20.88
C PHE A 606 3.67 7.02 20.16
N GLN A 607 3.53 7.81 19.09
CA GLN A 607 2.31 7.80 18.27
C GLN A 607 2.03 6.44 17.62
N ALA A 608 3.07 5.69 17.22
CA ALA A 608 2.91 4.33 16.70
C ALA A 608 2.21 3.39 17.70
N THR A 609 2.35 3.65 19.01
CA THR A 609 1.65 2.89 20.07
C THR A 609 0.19 3.33 20.29
N ILE A 610 -0.17 4.54 19.86
CA ILE A 610 -1.48 5.16 20.13
C ILE A 610 -2.40 5.10 18.92
N ILE A 611 -1.91 5.45 17.72
CA ILE A 611 -2.71 5.50 16.49
C ILE A 611 -3.49 4.20 16.28
N PRO A 612 -2.90 2.98 16.44
CA PRO A 612 -3.61 1.71 16.28
C PRO A 612 -4.69 1.41 17.32
N ARG A 613 -4.89 2.31 18.29
CA ARG A 613 -5.90 2.20 19.36
C ARG A 613 -7.01 3.26 19.30
N LEU A 614 -6.92 4.25 18.40
CA LEU A 614 -7.89 5.34 18.26
C LEU A 614 -8.76 5.23 16.99
N PRO A 615 -9.92 5.90 16.90
CA PRO A 615 -10.54 6.14 15.60
C PRO A 615 -9.64 6.97 14.67
N VAL A 616 -9.98 7.04 13.37
CA VAL A 616 -9.23 7.85 12.39
C VAL A 616 -9.46 9.35 12.59
N ALA A 617 -10.65 9.75 13.03
CA ALA A 617 -10.99 11.11 13.43
C ALA A 617 -11.86 11.06 14.72
N PRO A 618 -11.75 12.06 15.62
CA PRO A 618 -10.88 13.24 15.54
C PRO A 618 -9.38 12.91 15.74
N ALA A 619 -8.52 13.92 15.61
CA ALA A 619 -7.08 13.83 15.87
C ALA A 619 -6.79 13.34 17.29
N MET A 620 -5.59 12.77 17.50
CA MET A 620 -5.30 11.93 18.65
C MET A 620 -5.60 12.57 20.01
N ALA A 621 -5.17 13.83 20.21
CA ALA A 621 -5.38 14.51 21.49
C ALA A 621 -6.87 14.68 21.81
N GLU A 622 -7.67 15.04 20.82
CA GLU A 622 -9.12 15.17 20.97
C GLU A 622 -9.78 13.81 21.17
N ALA A 623 -9.38 12.79 20.41
CA ALA A 623 -9.90 11.43 20.57
C ALA A 623 -9.63 10.87 21.97
N LEU A 624 -8.44 11.15 22.54
CA LEU A 624 -8.14 10.79 23.93
C LEU A 624 -8.96 11.60 24.93
N ARG A 625 -9.14 12.91 24.70
CA ARG A 625 -10.00 13.77 25.54
C ARG A 625 -11.44 13.26 25.60
N GLU A 626 -11.94 12.72 24.49
CA GLU A 626 -13.26 12.12 24.38
C GLU A 626 -13.35 10.67 24.91
N GLY A 627 -12.23 10.08 25.32
CA GLY A 627 -12.18 8.72 25.86
C GLY A 627 -12.36 7.64 24.79
N LEU A 628 -11.92 7.90 23.55
CA LEU A 628 -12.10 6.99 22.40
C LEU A 628 -11.01 5.93 22.26
N LEU A 629 -10.07 5.84 23.21
CA LEU A 629 -9.05 4.79 23.23
C LEU A 629 -9.69 3.41 23.34
N ASP A 630 -9.32 2.52 22.43
CA ASP A 630 -9.84 1.16 22.29
C ASP A 630 -11.37 1.09 22.08
N SER A 631 -12.01 2.20 21.68
CA SER A 631 -13.48 2.29 21.48
C SER A 631 -14.02 1.52 20.26
N GLN A 632 -13.13 1.04 19.40
CA GLN A 632 -13.45 0.39 18.12
C GLN A 632 -13.69 -1.13 18.25
N VAL A 633 -14.16 -1.59 19.43
CA VAL A 633 -14.44 -3.02 19.73
C VAL A 633 -15.92 -3.34 19.64
#